data_AF-A0A537NS90-F1
#
_entry.id   AF-A0A537NS90-F1
#
_cell.length_a   1.000
_cell.length_b   1.000
_cell.length_c   1.000
_cell.angle_alpha   90.00
_cell.angle_beta   90.00
_cell.angle_gamma   90.00
#
_symmetry.space_group_name_H-M   'P 1'
#
loop_
_entity.id
_entity.type
_entity.pdbx_description
1 polymer ?
#
loop_
_entity_poly.entity_id
_entity_poly.type
_entity_poly.pdbx_seq_one_letter_code
_entity_poly.pdbx_strand_id
1 'polypeptide(L)'
;MNRIVLRTVFVLLAGAGAAAAANAATVPCENVLKQLRDAEKTAALGDADKAKVAELENKGIERCNADDDKRADTFFEDALKIVAKK
;
A
#
# COMPACT_ATOMS: atom_id res chain seq x y z
N MET A 1 43.32 2.99 -58.57
CA MET A 1 42.57 4.23 -58.24
C MET A 1 41.37 3.81 -57.40
N ASN A 2 41.58 3.50 -56.12
CA ASN A 2 41.56 4.41 -54.97
C ASN A 2 40.24 5.19 -54.84
N ARG A 3 39.40 4.76 -53.89
CA ARG A 3 38.50 5.56 -53.04
C ARG A 3 37.71 4.63 -52.10
N ILE A 4 38.40 3.95 -51.18
CA ILE A 4 37.76 3.34 -50.02
C ILE A 4 37.88 4.36 -48.89
N VAL A 5 36.89 5.23 -48.75
CA VAL A 5 36.73 6.05 -47.54
C VAL A 5 35.24 6.18 -47.27
N LEU A 6 34.72 5.34 -46.37
CA LEU A 6 33.59 5.74 -45.57
C LEU A 6 33.73 5.13 -44.18
N ARG A 7 34.24 5.96 -43.26
CA ARG A 7 34.31 5.68 -41.83
C ARG A 7 32.89 5.75 -41.28
N THR A 8 32.28 4.60 -40.99
CA THR A 8 31.02 4.57 -40.23
C THR A 8 31.37 4.55 -38.74
N VAL A 9 31.03 5.63 -38.05
CA VAL A 9 31.25 5.87 -36.62
C VAL A 9 30.41 4.87 -35.81
N PHE A 10 31.06 4.15 -34.90
CA PHE A 10 30.41 3.25 -33.95
C PHE A 10 29.88 4.10 -32.78
N VAL A 11 28.57 4.38 -32.75
CA VAL A 11 27.92 5.06 -31.62
C VAL A 11 27.50 4.00 -30.61
N LEU A 12 28.32 3.83 -29.56
CA LEU A 12 27.93 3.14 -28.33
C LEU A 12 27.01 4.08 -27.53
N LEU A 13 25.70 3.97 -27.74
CA LEU A 13 24.74 4.55 -26.81
C LEU A 13 24.46 3.52 -25.71
N ALA A 14 25.18 3.68 -24.59
CA ALA A 14 24.83 3.05 -23.33
C ALA A 14 23.47 3.62 -22.88
N GLY A 15 22.38 2.94 -23.26
CA GLY A 15 21.07 3.15 -22.68
C GLY A 15 21.12 2.71 -21.23
N ALA A 16 21.19 3.70 -20.33
CA ALA A 16 21.08 3.54 -18.89
C ALA A 16 19.91 2.60 -18.56
N GLY A 17 20.18 1.64 -17.67
CA GLY A 17 19.22 0.62 -17.27
C GLY A 17 17.88 1.24 -16.92
N ALA A 18 16.81 0.61 -17.39
CA ALA A 18 15.49 0.82 -16.84
C ALA A 18 15.58 0.48 -15.34
N ALA A 19 15.72 1.51 -14.50
CA ALA A 19 15.28 1.41 -13.13
C ALA A 19 13.78 1.17 -13.21
N ALA A 20 13.38 -0.09 -13.24
CA ALA A 20 12.01 -0.49 -12.99
C ALA A 20 11.70 -0.01 -11.58
N ALA A 21 11.14 1.19 -11.47
CA ALA A 21 10.46 1.60 -10.26
C ALA A 21 9.38 0.55 -10.05
N ALA A 22 9.61 -0.34 -9.09
CA ALA A 22 8.59 -1.24 -8.63
C ALA A 22 7.47 -0.34 -8.09
N ASN A 23 6.44 -0.11 -8.91
CA ASN A 23 5.20 0.48 -8.46
C ASN A 23 4.63 -0.52 -7.46
N ALA A 24 4.89 -0.31 -6.17
CA ALA A 24 4.18 -1.02 -5.13
C ALA A 24 2.70 -0.71 -5.38
N ALA A 25 1.96 -1.70 -5.90
CA ALA A 25 0.52 -1.57 -6.04
C ALA A 25 -0.03 -1.15 -4.69
N THR A 26 -0.81 -0.07 -4.65
CA THR A 26 -1.52 0.31 -3.45
C THR A 26 -2.38 -0.88 -3.05
N VAL A 27 -2.16 -1.39 -1.84
CA VAL A 27 -2.98 -2.47 -1.30
C VAL A 27 -4.39 -1.89 -1.13
N PRO A 28 -5.45 -2.51 -1.68
CA PRO A 28 -6.81 -2.04 -1.47
C PRO A 28 -7.15 -1.97 0.02
N CYS A 29 -7.86 -0.91 0.45
CA CYS A 29 -8.21 -0.68 1.86
C CYS A 29 -9.04 -1.83 2.47
N GLU A 30 -9.75 -2.59 1.64
CA GLU A 30 -10.51 -3.78 2.04
C GLU A 30 -9.61 -4.89 2.60
N ASN A 31 -8.33 -4.93 2.22
CA ASN A 31 -7.40 -5.92 2.77
C ASN A 31 -7.05 -5.61 4.22
N VAL A 32 -6.81 -4.34 4.56
CA VAL A 32 -6.52 -3.93 5.94
C VAL A 32 -7.80 -4.03 6.78
N LEU A 33 -8.97 -3.66 6.23
CA LEU A 33 -10.27 -3.90 6.87
C LEU A 33 -10.49 -5.39 7.18
N LYS A 34 -10.16 -6.27 6.22
CA LYS A 34 -10.25 -7.72 6.43
C LYS A 34 -9.34 -8.19 7.56
N GLN A 35 -8.10 -7.70 7.61
CA GLN A 35 -7.15 -8.01 8.69
C GLN A 35 -7.69 -7.58 10.05
N LEU A 36 -8.25 -6.36 10.14
CA LEU A 36 -8.89 -5.86 11.37
C LEU A 36 -10.01 -6.80 11.81
N ARG A 37 -10.95 -7.12 10.92
CA ARG A 37 -12.10 -7.99 11.23
C ARG A 37 -11.69 -9.41 11.61
N ASP A 38 -10.62 -9.93 11.04
CA ASP A 38 -10.10 -11.24 11.41
C ASP A 38 -9.44 -11.19 12.81
N ALA A 39 -8.74 -10.10 13.16
CA ALA A 39 -8.19 -9.90 14.50
C ALA A 39 -9.29 -9.75 15.57
N GLU A 40 -10.34 -8.97 15.30
CA GLU A 40 -11.47 -8.75 16.20
C GLU A 40 -12.14 -10.06 16.66
N LYS A 41 -12.27 -11.05 15.76
CA LYS A 41 -12.87 -12.36 16.10
C LYS A 41 -12.13 -13.09 17.21
N THR A 42 -10.84 -12.78 17.40
CA THR A 42 -9.97 -13.46 18.36
C THR A 42 -9.64 -12.59 19.58
N ALA A 43 -9.97 -11.30 19.53
CA ALA A 43 -9.60 -10.34 20.55
C ALA A 43 -10.57 -10.37 21.74
N ALA A 44 -10.02 -10.45 22.95
CA ALA A 44 -10.78 -10.32 24.19
C ALA A 44 -10.69 -8.86 24.70
N LEU A 45 -11.50 -7.98 24.12
CA LEU A 45 -11.50 -6.55 24.46
C LEU A 45 -12.53 -6.19 25.54
N GLY A 46 -12.18 -5.22 26.39
CA GLY A 46 -13.14 -4.53 27.25
C GLY A 46 -14.05 -3.61 26.44
N ASP A 47 -15.17 -3.18 27.03
CA ASP A 47 -16.21 -2.43 26.31
C ASP A 47 -15.72 -1.09 25.74
N ALA A 48 -14.83 -0.41 26.46
CA ALA A 48 -14.24 0.85 25.99
C ALA A 48 -13.37 0.66 24.72
N ASP A 49 -12.55 -0.40 24.70
CA ASP A 49 -11.72 -0.71 23.55
C ASP A 49 -12.56 -1.19 22.36
N LYS A 50 -13.62 -1.99 22.59
CA LYS A 50 -14.58 -2.37 21.55
C LYS A 50 -15.24 -1.15 20.91
N ALA A 51 -15.70 -0.21 21.72
CA ALA A 51 -16.31 1.02 21.22
C ALA A 51 -15.30 1.83 20.39
N LYS A 52 -14.04 1.89 20.82
CA LYS A 52 -12.99 2.61 20.08
C LYS A 52 -12.63 1.94 18.75
N VAL A 53 -12.53 0.62 18.73
CA VAL A 53 -12.29 -0.15 17.51
C VAL A 53 -13.42 0.06 16.51
N ALA A 54 -14.68 -0.05 16.95
CA ALA A 54 -15.84 0.19 16.07
C ALA A 54 -15.89 1.62 15.52
N GLU A 55 -15.52 2.63 16.32
CA GLU A 55 -15.42 4.02 15.85
C GLU A 55 -14.38 4.17 14.73
N LEU A 56 -13.20 3.56 14.91
CA LEU A 56 -12.11 3.60 13.92
C LEU A 56 -12.46 2.80 12.67
N GLU A 57 -13.03 1.61 12.81
CA GLU A 57 -13.49 0.80 11.68
C GLU A 57 -14.52 1.56 10.83
N ASN A 58 -15.53 2.17 11.45
CA ASN A 58 -16.53 2.96 10.73
C ASN A 58 -15.92 4.15 9.99
N LYS A 59 -14.98 4.88 10.61
CA LYS A 59 -14.24 5.97 9.94
C LYS A 59 -13.42 5.44 8.78
N GLY A 60 -12.75 4.30 8.96
CA GLY A 60 -11.97 3.65 7.90
C GLY A 60 -12.86 3.26 6.72
N ILE A 61 -14.03 2.65 6.97
CA ILE A 61 -15.01 2.29 5.93
C ILE A 61 -15.50 3.53 5.18
N GLU A 62 -15.80 4.64 5.88
CA GLU A 62 -16.20 5.90 5.24
C GLU A 62 -15.11 6.42 4.29
N ARG A 63 -13.83 6.38 4.70
CA ARG A 63 -12.71 6.79 3.84
C ARG A 63 -12.47 5.82 2.68
N CYS A 64 -12.58 4.52 2.93
CA CYS A 64 -12.40 3.46 1.95
C CYS A 64 -13.46 3.56 0.83
N ASN A 65 -14.73 3.75 1.20
CA ASN A 65 -15.82 4.00 0.24
C ASN A 65 -15.66 5.30 -0.56
N ALA A 66 -14.81 6.22 -0.09
CA ALA A 66 -14.49 7.48 -0.77
C ALA A 66 -13.18 7.37 -1.59
N ASP A 67 -12.71 6.16 -1.87
CA ASP A 67 -11.45 5.85 -2.57
C ASP A 67 -10.22 6.53 -1.94
N ASP A 68 -10.28 6.76 -0.63
CA ASP A 68 -9.24 7.42 0.13
C ASP A 68 -8.53 6.43 1.05
N ASP A 69 -7.89 5.47 0.37
CA ASP A 69 -7.29 4.28 0.96
C ASP A 69 -6.28 4.62 2.05
N LYS A 70 -5.45 5.65 1.85
CA LYS A 70 -4.41 6.02 2.82
C LYS A 70 -4.98 6.42 4.18
N ARG A 71 -6.06 7.21 4.19
CA ARG A 71 -6.72 7.58 5.44
C ARG A 71 -7.53 6.43 6.01
N ALA A 72 -8.11 5.59 5.16
CA ALA A 72 -8.79 4.37 5.60
C ALA A 72 -7.83 3.44 6.35
N ASP A 73 -6.68 3.13 5.73
CA ASP A 73 -5.64 2.28 6.29
C ASP A 73 -5.13 2.81 7.62
N THR A 74 -4.94 4.13 7.75
CA THR A 74 -4.53 4.74 9.02
C THR A 74 -5.52 4.43 10.14
N PHE A 75 -6.83 4.53 9.88
CA PHE A 75 -7.85 4.18 10.88
C PHE A 75 -7.86 2.68 11.20
N PHE A 76 -7.75 1.82 10.19
CA PHE A 76 -7.72 0.37 10.39
C PHE A 76 -6.46 -0.09 11.14
N GLU A 77 -5.29 0.50 10.86
CA GLU A 77 -4.04 0.24 11.57
C GLU A 77 -4.10 0.69 13.03
N ASP A 78 -4.71 1.84 13.30
CA ASP A 78 -4.93 2.30 14.68
C ASP A 78 -5.88 1.37 15.44
N ALA A 79 -6.91 0.86 14.77
CA ALA A 79 -7.80 -0.16 15.35
C ALA A 79 -7.05 -1.47 15.61
N LEU A 80 -6.19 -1.90 14.66
CA LEU A 80 -5.33 -3.08 14.78
C LEU A 80 -4.40 -3.00 16.01
N LYS A 81 -3.85 -1.82 16.31
CA LYS A 81 -3.04 -1.61 17.52
C LYS A 81 -3.85 -1.82 18.80
N ILE A 82 -5.15 -1.54 18.80
CA ILE A 82 -6.03 -1.76 19.96
C ILE A 82 -6.35 -3.25 20.11
N VAL A 83 -6.78 -3.93 19.04
CA VAL A 83 -7.08 -5.38 19.09
C VAL A 83 -5.84 -6.23 19.40
N ALA A 84 -4.63 -5.73 19.10
CA ALA A 84 -3.37 -6.40 19.43
C ALA A 84 -2.90 -6.20 20.88
N LYS A 85 -3.54 -5.32 21.67
CA LYS A 85 -3.25 -5.18 23.11
C LYS A 85 -3.70 -6.46 23.81
N LYS A 86 -2.74 -7.23 24.30
CA LYS A 86 -2.97 -8.35 25.23
C LYS A 86 -2.86 -7.89 26.67
#